data_AF-A0A3B8JEK3-F1
#
_entry.id   AF-A0A3B8JEK3-F1
#
_cell.length_a   1.000
_cell.length_b   1.000
_cell.length_c   1.000
_cell.angle_alpha   90.00
_cell.angle_beta   90.00
_cell.angle_gamma   90.00
#
_symmetry.space_group_name_H-M   'P 1'
#
loop_
_entity.id
_entity.type
_entity.pdbx_description
1 polymer ?
#
loop_
_entity_poly.entity_id
_entity_poly.type
_entity_poly.pdbx_seq_one_letter_code
_entity_poly.pdbx_strand_id
1 'polypeptide(L)' 'MVANKQGLASVSEKLQNTLNQEASKLSADRKDEVAALLNSERLISFYKACIWWDGCYYCQDESNSWDCVKCGFF' A
#
# COMPACT_ATOMS: atom_id res chain seq x y z
N MET A 1 -3.72 11.13 24.67
CA MET A 1 -3.93 10.05 23.70
C MET A 1 -4.05 10.66 22.30
N VAL A 2 -2.95 11.00 21.65
CA VAL A 2 -2.96 11.28 20.20
C VAL A 2 -1.57 10.93 19.67
N ALA A 3 -1.39 9.71 19.17
CA ALA A 3 -0.26 9.40 18.32
C ALA A 3 -0.52 10.11 17.00
N ASN A 4 0.13 11.25 16.84
CA ASN A 4 0.04 12.17 15.74
C ASN A 4 0.55 11.47 14.46
N LYS A 5 -0.34 10.92 13.62
CA LYS A 5 -0.04 10.43 12.26
C LYS A 5 0.20 11.64 11.32
N GLN A 6 1.10 12.54 11.67
CA GLN A 6 1.63 13.55 10.76
C GLN A 6 2.70 12.87 9.89
N GLY A 7 2.29 12.24 8.78
CA GLY A 7 3.24 11.73 7.79
C GLY A 7 2.71 10.73 6.76
N LEU A 8 1.66 9.96 7.08
CA LEU A 8 0.93 9.17 6.08
C LEU A 8 -0.45 9.79 5.92
N ALA A 9 -0.61 10.59 4.86
CA ALA A 9 -1.94 11.03 4.47
C ALA A 9 -2.78 9.79 4.18
N SER A 10 -3.81 9.56 4.99
CA SER A 10 -4.85 8.57 4.68
C SER A 10 -5.26 8.77 3.23
N VAL A 11 -5.12 7.74 2.40
CA VAL A 11 -5.52 7.86 0.99
C VAL A 11 -6.97 8.35 0.92
N SER A 12 -7.25 9.27 0.00
CA SER A 12 -8.60 9.78 -0.20
C SER A 12 -9.57 8.63 -0.46
N GLU A 13 -10.81 8.75 -0.02
CA GLU A 13 -11.86 7.72 -0.19
C GLU A 13 -12.00 7.26 -1.65
N LYS A 14 -11.84 8.20 -2.60
CA LYS A 14 -11.80 7.92 -4.03
C LYS A 14 -10.65 6.97 -4.41
N LEU A 15 -9.45 7.25 -3.91
CA LEU A 15 -8.26 6.44 -4.16
C LEU A 15 -8.37 5.08 -3.46
N GLN A 16 -8.94 5.04 -2.25
CA GLN A 16 -9.19 3.79 -1.54
C GLN A 16 -10.12 2.86 -2.34
N ASN A 17 -11.19 3.41 -2.92
CA ASN A 17 -12.10 2.63 -3.74
C ASN A 17 -11.40 2.12 -5.01
N THR A 18 -10.59 2.94 -5.66
CA THR A 18 -9.78 2.53 -6.82
C THR A 18 -8.79 1.42 -6.46
N LEU A 19 -8.06 1.56 -5.35
CA LEU A 19 -7.14 0.52 -4.87
C LEU A 19 -7.88 -0.77 -4.54
N ASN A 20 -9.07 -0.72 -3.92
CA ASN A 20 -9.88 -1.91 -3.69
C ASN A 20 -10.33 -2.59 -5.00
N GLN A 21 -10.69 -1.81 -6.02
CA GLN A 21 -11.02 -2.35 -7.34
C GLN A 21 -9.81 -2.98 -8.02
N GLU A 22 -8.62 -2.38 -7.89
CA GLU A 22 -7.39 -2.95 -8.43
C GLU A 22 -6.96 -4.20 -7.64
N ALA A 23 -7.05 -4.22 -6.31
CA ALA A 23 -6.79 -5.40 -5.48
C ALA A 23 -7.68 -6.58 -5.84
N SER A 24 -8.90 -6.33 -6.33
CA SER A 24 -9.80 -7.37 -6.80
C SER A 24 -9.29 -8.09 -8.05
N LYS A 25 -8.26 -7.55 -8.72
CA LYS A 25 -7.58 -8.21 -9.84
C LYS A 25 -6.44 -9.06 -9.29
N LEU A 26 -6.51 -10.38 -9.51
CA LEU A 26 -5.52 -11.36 -9.05
C LEU A 26 -4.06 -11.06 -9.45
N SER A 27 -3.83 -10.26 -10.49
CA SER A 27 -2.49 -9.86 -10.97
C SER A 27 -1.99 -8.52 -10.41
N ALA A 28 -2.75 -7.89 -9.51
CA ALA A 28 -2.39 -6.59 -8.93
C ALA A 28 -1.48 -6.70 -7.71
N ASP A 29 -1.38 -7.89 -7.10
CA ASP A 29 -0.50 -8.09 -5.95
C ASP A 29 0.98 -8.04 -6.37
N ARG A 30 1.66 -7.04 -5.83
CA ARG A 30 3.07 -6.70 -6.09
C ARG A 30 3.90 -6.86 -4.81
N LYS A 31 3.46 -7.70 -3.86
CA LYS A 31 4.14 -7.86 -2.56
C LYS A 31 5.61 -8.20 -2.70
N ASP A 32 5.96 -9.12 -3.60
CA ASP A 32 7.36 -9.50 -3.84
C ASP A 32 8.21 -8.31 -4.34
N GLU A 33 7.67 -7.47 -5.23
CA GLU A 33 8.35 -6.25 -5.69
C GLU A 33 8.54 -5.25 -4.55
N VAL A 34 7.49 -5.03 -3.75
CA VAL A 34 7.58 -4.12 -2.59
C VAL A 34 8.57 -4.69 -1.57
N ALA A 35 8.63 -6.02 -1.39
CA ALA A 35 9.57 -6.68 -0.48
C ALA A 35 11.02 -6.43 -0.87
N ALA A 36 11.30 -6.58 -2.17
CA ALA A 36 12.60 -6.26 -2.74
C ALA A 36 12.91 -4.76 -2.59
N LEU A 37 11.94 -3.87 -2.83
CA LEU A 37 12.10 -2.41 -2.77
C LEU A 37 12.33 -1.87 -1.35
N LEU A 38 11.73 -2.49 -0.35
CA LEU A 38 11.90 -2.15 1.07
C LEU A 38 13.06 -2.92 1.71
N ASN A 39 13.65 -3.88 1.00
CA ASN A 39 14.66 -4.81 1.50
C ASN A 39 14.24 -5.49 2.82
N SER A 40 12.94 -5.73 2.98
CA SER A 40 12.35 -6.15 4.25
C SER A 40 11.09 -6.97 4.03
N GLU A 41 11.25 -8.28 3.91
CA GLU A 41 10.15 -9.25 3.79
C GLU A 41 9.24 -9.25 5.04
N ARG A 42 9.80 -8.91 6.20
CA ARG A 42 9.03 -8.82 7.45
C ARG A 42 7.97 -7.75 7.42
N LEU A 43 8.25 -6.58 6.83
CA LEU A 43 7.27 -5.49 6.73
C LEU A 43 6.08 -5.88 5.85
N ILE A 44 6.36 -6.60 4.77
CA ILE A 44 5.39 -7.04 3.76
C ILE A 44 4.44 -8.11 4.33
N SER A 45 4.96 -8.92 5.25
CA SER A 45 4.20 -9.97 5.92
C SER A 45 3.03 -9.43 6.75
N PHE A 46 3.08 -8.16 7.16
CA PHE A 46 1.98 -7.50 7.88
C PHE A 46 0.88 -6.97 6.95
N TYR A 47 1.13 -6.88 5.65
CA TYR A 47 0.17 -6.40 4.67
C TYR A 47 -0.56 -7.57 4.02
N LYS A 48 -1.81 -7.38 3.63
CA LYS A 48 -2.63 -8.39 2.94
C LYS A 48 -2.35 -8.40 1.45
N ALA A 49 -2.32 -7.22 0.84
CA ALA A 49 -2.04 -7.03 -0.58
C ALA A 49 -1.22 -5.76 -0.79
N CYS A 50 -0.42 -5.72 -1.85
CA CYS A 50 0.27 -4.49 -2.26
C CYS A 50 0.01 -4.22 -3.74
N ILE A 51 -0.33 -2.98 -4.10
CA ILE A 51 -0.65 -2.59 -5.47
C ILE A 51 0.23 -1.43 -5.88
N TRP A 52 0.64 -1.42 -7.14
CA TRP A 52 1.21 -0.24 -7.77
C TRP A 52 0.10 0.58 -8.44
N TRP A 53 -0.04 1.84 -8.06
CA TRP A 53 -1.02 2.77 -8.60
C TRP A 53 -0.41 4.16 -8.76
N ASP A 54 -0.57 4.77 -9.93
CA ASP A 54 -0.15 6.15 -10.21
C ASP A 54 1.32 6.46 -9.83
N GLY A 55 2.23 5.52 -10.09
CA GLY A 55 3.64 5.68 -9.75
C GLY A 55 4.02 5.36 -8.30
N CYS A 56 3.05 5.05 -7.44
CA CYS A 56 3.29 4.69 -6.04
C CYS A 56 2.84 3.27 -5.71
N TYR A 57 3.56 2.61 -4.81
CA TYR A 57 3.17 1.37 -4.18
C TYR A 57 2.33 1.67 -2.93
N TYR A 58 1.15 1.07 -2.88
CA TYR A 58 0.22 1.10 -1.76
C TYR A 58 0.05 -0.31 -1.22
N CYS A 59 0.11 -0.49 0.10
CA CYS A 59 -0.14 -1.77 0.73
C CYS A 59 -1.35 -1.69 1.65
N GLN A 60 -2.16 -2.74 1.62
CA GLN A 60 -3.34 -2.88 2.45
C GLN A 60 -2.97 -3.58 3.74
N ASP A 61 -3.27 -2.97 4.89
CA ASP A 61 -3.07 -3.59 6.20
C ASP A 61 -4.24 -4.53 6.55
N GLU A 62 -4.14 -5.21 7.70
CA GLU A 62 -5.19 -6.13 8.14
C GLU A 62 -6.56 -5.48 8.34
N SER A 63 -6.59 -4.17 8.62
CA SER A 63 -7.80 -3.35 8.81
C SER A 63 -8.43 -2.89 7.49
N ASN A 64 -7.99 -3.40 6.34
CA ASN A 64 -8.40 -2.96 4.99
C ASN A 64 -8.12 -1.47 4.70
N SER A 65 -7.23 -0.83 5.46
CA SER A 65 -6.75 0.51 5.12
C SER A 65 -5.56 0.39 4.17
N TRP A 66 -5.43 1.39 3.30
CA TRP A 66 -4.35 1.43 2.32
C TRP A 66 -3.34 2.48 2.75
N ASP A 67 -2.08 2.07 2.84
CA ASP A 67 -0.96 2.93 3.17
C ASP A 67 -0.03 3.05 1.97
N CYS A 68 0.39 4.28 1.66
CA CYS A 68 1.43 4.52 0.66
C CYS A 68 2.78 4.12 1.25
N VAL A 69 3.37 3.03 0.76
CA VAL A 69 4.65 2.51 1.27
C VAL A 69 5.84 3.10 0.53
N LYS A 70 5.70 3.39 -0.77
CA LYS A 70 6.80 3.96 -1.57
C LYS A 70 6.27 4.59 -2.85
N CYS A 71 6.52 5.87 -3.06
CA CYS A 71 6.33 6.50 -4.36
C CYS A 71 7.61 6.40 -5.20
N GLY A 72 7.49 5.94 -6.44
CA GLY A 72 8.55 6.05 -7.42
C GLY A 72 8.65 7.49 -7.88
N PHE A 73 9.69 8.21 -7.43
CA PHE A 73 10.18 9.37 -8.17
C PHE A 73 10.83 8.81 -9.44
N PHE A 74 10.09 8.84 -10.56
CA PHE A 74 10.68 8.75 -11.89
C PHE A 74 11.33 10.08 -12.25
#